data_AF-A0A1I8MSF8-F1
#
_entry.id   AF-A0A1I8MSF8-F1
#
_cell.length_a   1.000
_cell.length_b   1.000
_cell.length_c   1.000
_cell.angle_alpha   90.00
_cell.angle_beta   90.00
_cell.angle_gamma   90.00
#
_symmetry.space_group_name_H-M   'P 1'
#
loop_
_entity.id
_entity.type
_entity.pdbx_description
1 polymer ?
#
loop_
_entity_poly.entity_id
_entity_poly.type
_entity_poly.pdbx_seq_one_letter_code
_entity_poly.pdbx_strand_id
1 'polypeptide(L)'
;MGSDCGVWFGKYVLCIFNFVFFILGTIVLGTGIWLAVDKSSLIALFKMVESEHINEFTQPQVIEQMAYVLIAIGGFMFLMSFLGYCGAIRESRCLLTTYGVFMILLLIAEIVAGGLAAFYKETV
;
A
#
# COMPACT_ATOMS: atom_id res chain seq x y z
N MET A 1 17.39 -16.25 -31.77
CA MET A 1 16.58 -16.97 -30.76
C MET A 1 17.13 -16.84 -29.32
N GLY A 2 17.93 -15.81 -28.97
CA GLY A 2 18.54 -15.70 -27.62
C GLY A 2 17.82 -14.78 -26.62
N SER A 3 16.81 -14.01 -27.05
CA SER A 3 16.19 -12.96 -26.22
C SER A 3 14.85 -13.36 -25.60
N ASP A 4 14.32 -14.54 -25.91
CA ASP A 4 13.00 -14.97 -25.46
C ASP A 4 12.98 -15.44 -23.99
N CYS A 5 14.12 -15.93 -23.46
CA CYS A 5 14.18 -16.48 -22.11
C CYS A 5 14.08 -15.39 -21.02
N GLY A 6 14.70 -14.23 -21.23
CA GLY A 6 14.71 -13.14 -20.24
C GLY A 6 13.36 -12.44 -20.09
N VAL A 7 12.62 -12.28 -21.20
CA VAL A 7 11.29 -11.66 -21.19
C VAL A 7 10.27 -12.57 -20.50
N TRP A 8 10.40 -13.90 -20.68
CA TRP A 8 9.57 -14.88 -19.98
C TRP A 8 9.82 -14.90 -18.47
N PHE A 9 11.09 -14.91 -18.06
CA PHE A 9 11.46 -14.85 -16.65
C PHE A 9 10.96 -13.54 -16.00
N GLY A 10 11.17 -12.40 -16.66
CA GLY A 10 10.70 -11.11 -16.18
C GLY A 10 9.18 -11.04 -16.01
N LYS A 11 8.40 -11.56 -16.97
CA LYS A 11 6.94 -11.67 -16.86
C LYS A 11 6.51 -12.52 -15.66
N TYR A 12 7.16 -13.65 -15.44
CA TYR A 12 6.81 -14.58 -14.36
C TYR A 12 7.10 -13.98 -12.98
N VAL A 13 8.25 -13.33 -12.82
CA VAL A 13 8.62 -12.63 -11.58
C VAL A 13 7.66 -11.48 -11.28
N LEU A 14 7.31 -10.66 -12.28
CA LEU A 14 6.35 -9.56 -12.13
C LEU A 14 4.97 -10.06 -11.70
N CYS A 15 4.54 -11.20 -12.25
CA CYS A 15 3.26 -11.83 -11.94
C CYS A 15 3.22 -12.35 -10.49
N ILE A 16 4.24 -13.12 -10.07
CA ILE A 16 4.33 -13.65 -8.71
C ILE A 16 4.40 -12.51 -7.69
N PHE A 17 5.24 -11.51 -7.96
CA PHE A 17 5.39 -10.37 -7.06
C PHE A 17 4.06 -9.62 -6.91
N ASN A 18 3.38 -9.26 -8.01
CA ASN A 18 2.06 -8.62 -7.95
C ASN A 18 1.02 -9.48 -7.22
N PHE A 19 1.07 -10.81 -7.38
CA PHE A 19 0.17 -11.70 -6.67
C PHE A 19 0.41 -11.68 -5.15
N VAL A 20 1.66 -11.60 -4.70
CA VAL A 20 1.98 -11.43 -3.27
C VAL A 20 1.44 -10.09 -2.75
N PHE A 21 1.64 -8.98 -3.46
CA PHE A 21 1.07 -7.68 -3.05
C PHE A 21 -0.45 -7.66 -3.08
N PHE A 22 -1.08 -8.42 -3.97
CA PHE A 22 -2.52 -8.57 -3.99
C PHE A 22 -3.05 -9.24 -2.72
N ILE A 23 -2.39 -10.31 -2.27
CA ILE A 23 -2.75 -10.98 -1.01
C ILE A 23 -2.51 -10.05 0.18
N LEU A 24 -1.34 -9.40 0.24
CA LEU A 24 -1.03 -8.44 1.31
C LEU A 24 -2.03 -7.27 1.33
N GLY A 25 -2.34 -6.69 0.16
CA GLY A 25 -3.33 -5.62 0.02
C GLY A 25 -4.72 -6.06 0.47
N THR A 26 -5.12 -7.31 0.17
CA THR A 26 -6.38 -7.88 0.63
C THR A 26 -6.42 -8.01 2.16
N ILE A 27 -5.33 -8.46 2.79
CA ILE A 27 -5.21 -8.56 4.25
C ILE A 27 -5.31 -7.16 4.88
N VAL A 28 -4.52 -6.20 4.38
CA VAL A 28 -4.51 -4.82 4.91
C VAL A 28 -5.89 -4.17 4.75
N LEU A 29 -6.51 -4.26 3.57
CA LEU A 29 -7.84 -3.74 3.32
C LEU A 29 -8.89 -4.42 4.21
N GLY A 30 -8.82 -5.75 4.37
CA GLY A 30 -9.69 -6.51 5.26
C GLY A 30 -9.56 -6.07 6.72
N THR A 31 -8.33 -5.89 7.20
CA THR A 31 -8.09 -5.37 8.56
C THR A 31 -8.57 -3.92 8.71
N GLY A 32 -8.39 -3.07 7.70
CA GLY A 32 -8.89 -1.70 7.71
C GLY A 32 -10.43 -1.64 7.78
N ILE A 33 -11.12 -2.44 6.97
CA ILE A 33 -12.59 -2.54 6.98
C ILE A 33 -13.07 -3.11 8.32
N TRP A 34 -12.43 -4.16 8.84
CA TRP A 34 -12.75 -4.74 10.14
C TRP A 34 -12.67 -3.68 11.25
N LEU A 35 -11.60 -2.88 11.25
CA LEU A 35 -11.40 -1.77 12.17
C LEU A 35 -12.46 -0.67 12.01
N ALA A 36 -12.83 -0.30 10.78
CA ALA A 36 -13.84 0.74 10.55
C ALA A 36 -15.26 0.30 10.96
N VAL A 37 -15.61 -0.98 10.79
CA VAL A 37 -16.93 -1.52 11.13
C VAL A 37 -17.06 -1.75 12.63
N ASP A 38 -16.04 -2.31 13.27
CA ASP A 38 -16.08 -2.61 14.70
C ASP A 38 -15.45 -1.49 15.53
N LYS A 39 -16.28 -0.49 15.87
CA LYS A 39 -15.90 0.63 16.73
C LYS A 39 -15.35 0.18 18.09
N SER A 40 -15.72 -1.00 18.58
CA SER A 40 -15.20 -1.58 19.82
C SER A 40 -13.77 -2.07 19.66
N SER A 41 -13.43 -2.64 18.50
CA SER A 41 -12.07 -3.05 18.14
C SER A 41 -11.12 -1.84 17.99
N LEU A 42 -11.59 -0.68 17.53
CA LEU A 42 -10.80 0.57 17.51
C LEU A 42 -10.37 1.00 18.91
N ILE A 43 -11.28 0.92 19.89
CA ILE A 43 -11.01 1.31 21.28
C ILE A 43 -10.04 0.31 21.96
N ALA A 44 -10.17 -0.98 21.65
CA ALA A 44 -9.27 -2.02 22.15
C ALA A 44 -7.85 -1.87 21.59
N LEU A 45 -7.71 -1.56 20.30
CA LEU A 45 -6.41 -1.29 19.68
C LEU A 45 -5.76 -0.02 20.24
N PHE A 46 -6.55 1.04 20.47
CA PHE A 46 -6.05 2.26 21.11
C PHE A 46 -5.41 1.96 22.47
N LYS A 47 -6.06 1.14 23.32
CA LYS A 47 -5.50 0.74 24.61
C LYS A 47 -4.22 -0.09 24.49
N MET A 48 -4.10 -0.95 23.48
CA MET A 48 -2.87 -1.72 23.26
C MET A 48 -1.73 -0.84 22.74
N VAL A 49 -1.99 0.07 21.80
CA VAL A 49 -0.98 0.98 21.22
C VAL A 49 -0.50 2.03 22.24
N GLU A 50 -1.42 2.57 23.06
CA GLU A 50 -1.07 3.52 24.13
C GLU A 50 -0.18 2.87 25.21
N SER A 51 -0.26 1.56 25.39
CA SER A 51 0.57 0.81 26.35
C SER A 51 2.01 0.58 25.86
N GLU A 52 2.28 0.71 24.56
CA GLU A 52 3.56 0.32 23.94
C GLU A 52 4.34 1.51 23.33
N HIS A 53 4.43 2.65 24.04
CA HIS A 53 5.46 3.69 23.82
C HIS A 53 5.10 4.91 22.94
N ILE A 54 3.92 5.54 23.05
CA ILE A 54 3.74 6.94 22.58
C ILE A 54 2.84 7.70 23.56
N ASN A 55 3.44 8.33 24.57
CA ASN A 55 2.74 9.10 25.60
C ASN A 55 2.33 10.53 25.19
N GLU A 56 2.45 10.95 23.92
CA GLU A 56 2.36 12.39 23.64
C GLU A 56 1.13 12.91 22.89
N PHE A 57 0.56 12.25 21.87
CA PHE A 57 -0.50 12.95 21.13
C PHE A 57 -1.40 11.99 20.35
N THR A 58 -2.50 11.52 20.94
CA THR A 58 -3.55 10.84 20.16
C THR A 58 -4.91 11.14 20.75
N GLN A 59 -5.45 12.29 20.34
CA GLN A 59 -6.88 12.58 20.49
C GLN A 59 -7.69 11.44 19.83
N PRO A 60 -8.88 11.05 20.33
CA PRO A 60 -9.68 9.94 19.78
C PRO A 60 -9.99 10.04 18.27
N GLN A 61 -9.89 11.25 17.72
CA GLN A 61 -10.08 11.63 16.33
C GLN A 61 -8.99 11.15 15.36
N VAL A 62 -7.72 10.99 15.78
CA VAL A 62 -6.66 10.50 14.88
C VAL A 62 -6.72 8.98 14.65
N ILE A 63 -7.33 8.21 15.54
CA ILE A 63 -7.42 6.74 15.42
C ILE A 63 -8.45 6.36 14.35
N GLU A 64 -9.59 7.07 14.32
CA GLU A 64 -10.58 6.92 13.25
C GLU A 64 -9.94 7.27 11.90
N GLN A 65 -9.15 8.35 11.85
CA GLN A 65 -8.39 8.71 10.65
C GLN A 65 -7.41 7.61 10.23
N MET A 66 -6.70 6.97 11.17
CA MET A 66 -5.77 5.88 10.87
C MET A 66 -6.47 4.67 10.22
N ALA A 67 -7.66 4.28 10.68
CA ALA A 67 -8.42 3.20 10.06
C ALA A 67 -8.84 3.53 8.61
N TYR A 68 -9.32 4.74 8.37
CA TYR A 68 -9.64 5.20 7.02
C TYR A 68 -8.41 5.28 6.11
N VAL A 69 -7.27 5.73 6.64
CA VAL A 69 -5.99 5.73 5.92
C VAL A 69 -5.56 4.30 5.59
N LEU A 70 -5.69 3.35 6.53
CA LEU A 70 -5.39 1.94 6.30
C LEU A 70 -6.25 1.34 5.18
N ILE A 71 -7.54 1.69 5.14
CA ILE A 71 -8.46 1.31 4.06
C ILE A 71 -8.01 1.95 2.73
N ALA A 72 -7.67 3.23 2.72
CA ALA A 72 -7.26 3.94 1.52
C ALA A 72 -5.98 3.34 0.92
N ILE A 73 -4.95 3.11 1.76
CA ILE A 73 -3.68 2.51 1.33
C ILE A 73 -3.92 1.05 0.91
N GLY A 74 -4.66 0.27 1.69
CA GLY A 74 -4.99 -1.13 1.37
C GLY A 74 -5.74 -1.28 0.06
N GLY A 75 -6.74 -0.42 -0.18
CA GLY A 75 -7.52 -0.40 -1.42
C GLY A 75 -6.67 0.02 -2.61
N PHE A 76 -5.82 1.02 -2.45
CA PHE A 76 -4.89 1.45 -3.49
C PHE A 76 -3.88 0.34 -3.85
N MET A 77 -3.28 -0.33 -2.85
CA MET A 77 -2.40 -1.48 -3.06
C MET A 77 -3.11 -2.63 -3.79
N PHE A 78 -4.36 -2.93 -3.39
CA PHE A 78 -5.18 -3.96 -4.03
C PHE A 78 -5.43 -3.65 -5.51
N LEU A 79 -5.85 -2.41 -5.82
CA LEU A 79 -6.13 -1.97 -7.19
C LEU A 79 -4.87 -1.99 -8.06
N MET A 80 -3.76 -1.45 -7.56
CA MET A 80 -2.48 -1.45 -8.28
C MET A 80 -2.00 -2.88 -8.56
N SER A 81 -2.14 -3.78 -7.58
CA SER A 81 -1.74 -5.19 -7.73
C SER A 81 -2.64 -5.95 -8.70
N PHE A 82 -3.94 -5.67 -8.69
CA PHE A 82 -4.89 -6.25 -9.63
C PHE A 82 -4.63 -5.79 -11.07
N LEU A 83 -4.31 -4.49 -11.27
CA LEU A 83 -3.92 -3.93 -12.56
C LEU A 83 -2.60 -4.52 -13.07
N GLY A 84 -1.61 -4.71 -12.18
CA GLY A 84 -0.35 -5.36 -12.51
C GLY A 84 -0.51 -6.83 -12.90
N TYR A 85 -1.31 -7.59 -12.15
CA TYR A 85 -1.63 -8.98 -12.46
C TYR A 85 -2.43 -9.14 -13.76
N CYS A 86 -3.49 -8.33 -13.94
CA CYS A 86 -4.27 -8.30 -15.18
C CYS A 86 -3.44 -7.85 -16.38
N GLY A 87 -2.51 -6.91 -16.18
CA GLY A 87 -1.61 -6.40 -17.21
C GLY A 87 -0.60 -7.45 -17.66
N ALA A 88 -0.11 -8.27 -16.73
CA ALA A 88 0.76 -9.41 -17.03
C ALA A 88 0.01 -10.51 -17.80
N ILE A 89 -1.25 -10.81 -17.43
CA ILE A 89 -2.05 -11.88 -18.07
C ILE A 89 -2.60 -11.48 -19.44
N ARG A 90 -3.11 -10.26 -19.62
CA ARG A 90 -3.73 -9.84 -20.89
C ARG A 90 -2.72 -9.50 -21.99
N GLU A 91 -1.42 -9.61 -21.71
CA GLU A 91 -0.33 -9.13 -22.58
C GLU A 91 -0.58 -7.71 -23.12
N SER A 92 -1.38 -6.91 -22.39
CA SER A 92 -1.82 -5.61 -22.83
C SER A 92 -0.75 -4.61 -22.46
N ARG A 93 0.04 -4.21 -23.45
CA ARG A 93 1.10 -3.20 -23.28
C ARG A 93 0.55 -1.90 -22.70
N CYS A 94 -0.70 -1.53 -23.01
CA CYS A 94 -1.32 -0.34 -22.44
C CYS A 94 -1.48 -0.44 -20.92
N LEU A 95 -1.97 -1.58 -20.42
CA LEU A 95 -2.22 -1.78 -18.99
C LEU A 95 -0.92 -1.87 -18.17
N LEU A 96 0.10 -2.54 -18.74
CA LEU A 96 1.43 -2.63 -18.14
C LEU A 96 2.14 -1.26 -18.13
N THR A 97 2.00 -0.48 -19.20
CA THR A 97 2.52 0.90 -19.25
C THR A 97 1.83 1.80 -18.24
N THR A 98 0.50 1.75 -18.12
CA THR A 98 -0.22 2.54 -17.11
C THR A 98 0.23 2.18 -15.69
N TYR A 99 0.39 0.88 -15.38
CA TYR A 99 0.93 0.44 -14.10
C TYR A 99 2.33 1.03 -13.83
N GLY A 100 3.21 0.99 -14.84
CA GLY A 100 4.55 1.58 -14.75
C GLY A 100 4.53 3.08 -14.49
N VAL A 101 3.67 3.82 -15.19
CA VAL A 101 3.51 5.28 -14.98
C VAL A 101 3.01 5.58 -13.56
N PHE A 102 2.00 4.87 -13.08
CA PHE A 102 1.51 5.03 -11.71
C PHE A 102 2.60 4.72 -10.67
N MET A 103 3.40 3.67 -10.87
CA MET A 103 4.52 3.34 -9.98
C MET A 103 5.59 4.43 -9.96
N ILE A 104 5.93 5.02 -11.10
CA ILE A 104 6.88 6.15 -11.16
C ILE A 104 6.31 7.35 -10.39
N LEU A 105 5.02 7.67 -10.57
CA LEU A 105 4.37 8.76 -9.85
C LEU A 105 4.36 8.52 -8.33
N LEU A 106 4.11 7.29 -7.88
CA LEU A 106 4.21 6.92 -6.47
C LEU A 106 5.61 7.11 -5.92
N LEU A 107 6.63 6.69 -6.67
CA LEU A 107 8.02 6.85 -6.25
C LEU A 107 8.38 8.33 -6.06
N ILE A 108 7.95 9.19 -6.99
CA ILE A 108 8.13 10.64 -6.84
C ILE A 108 7.39 11.15 -5.60
N ALA A 109 6.14 10.71 -5.38
CA ALA A 109 5.36 11.12 -4.22
C ALA A 109 6.01 10.67 -2.90
N GLU A 110 6.54 9.45 -2.82
CA GLU A 110 7.27 8.93 -1.65
C GLU A 110 8.56 9.71 -1.40
N ILE A 111 9.32 10.05 -2.43
CA ILE A 111 10.53 10.88 -2.29
C ILE A 111 10.16 12.27 -1.75
N VAL A 112 9.10 12.89 -2.28
CA VAL A 112 8.64 14.20 -1.81
C VAL A 112 8.16 14.13 -0.37
N ALA A 113 7.35 13.13 -0.02
CA ALA A 113 6.83 12.94 1.33
C ALA A 113 7.95 12.64 2.34
N GLY A 114 8.88 11.74 2.01
CA GLY A 114 10.03 11.41 2.83
C GLY A 114 11.00 12.57 2.97
N GLY A 115 11.21 13.34 1.89
CA GLY A 115 11.98 14.58 1.90
C GLY A 115 11.37 15.61 2.83
N LEU A 116 10.07 15.91 2.68
CA LEU A 116 9.35 16.81 3.58
C LEU A 116 9.46 16.34 5.04
N ALA A 117 9.20 15.06 5.30
CA ALA A 117 9.29 14.49 6.64
C ALA A 117 10.68 14.67 7.25
N ALA A 118 11.76 14.47 6.47
CA ALA A 118 13.13 14.71 6.93
C ALA A 118 13.40 16.19 7.22
N PHE A 119 13.00 17.11 6.33
CA PHE A 119 13.17 18.56 6.53
C PHE A 119 12.42 19.08 7.76
N TYR A 120 11.18 18.64 7.96
CA TYR A 120 10.41 19.01 9.16
C TYR A 120 11.05 18.42 10.42
N LYS A 121 11.60 17.21 10.36
CA LYS A 121 12.32 16.60 11.49
C LYS A 121 13.63 17.31 11.83
N GLU A 122 14.26 17.99 10.88
CA GLU A 122 15.43 18.85 11.13
C GLU A 122 15.04 20.23 11.68
N THR A 123 13.80 20.67 11.49
CA THR A 123 13.33 22.00 11.91
C THR A 123 12.75 22.00 13.33
N VAL A 124 12.33 20.85 13.85
CA VAL A 124 11.82 20.64 15.23
C VAL A 124 12.96 20.16 16.12
#